data_AF-A0A8J7XX85-F1
#
_entry.id   AF-A0A8J7XX85-F1
#
_cell.length_a   1.000
_cell.length_b   1.000
_cell.length_c   1.000
_cell.angle_alpha   90.00
_cell.angle_beta   90.00
_cell.angle_gamma   90.00
#
_symmetry.space_group_name_H-M   'P 1'
#
loop_
_entity.id
_entity.type
_entity.pdbx_description
1 polymer ?
#
loop_
_entity_poly.entity_id
_entity_poly.type
_entity_poly.pdbx_seq_one_letter_code
_entity_poly.pdbx_strand_id
1 'polypeptide(L)'
;MVEEIYSLLLVGTGIVGLFFSIKALVDPAFARKHVETSPKVWLWRRHFGVEKALIMTRKIFLPLGIVISLGFIILGIILFVI
;
A
#
# COMPACT_ATOMS: atom_id res chain seq x y z
N MET A 1 6.20 9.98 25.21
CA MET A 1 7.34 9.90 24.26
C MET A 1 7.33 8.67 23.37
N VAL A 2 7.38 7.45 23.92
CA VAL A 2 7.46 6.23 23.08
C VAL A 2 6.17 6.00 22.29
N GLU A 3 5.01 6.22 22.92
CA GLU A 3 3.68 6.05 22.29
C GLU A 3 3.43 7.11 21.20
N GLU A 4 3.81 8.37 21.42
CA GLU A 4 3.73 9.42 20.40
C GLU A 4 4.58 9.08 19.16
N ILE A 5 5.77 8.51 19.35
CA ILE A 5 6.62 8.07 18.24
C ILE A 5 5.94 6.94 17.46
N TYR A 6 5.35 5.95 18.13
CA TYR A 6 4.62 4.88 17.46
C TYR A 6 3.39 5.39 16.70
N SER A 7 2.64 6.30 17.30
CA SER A 7 1.51 6.96 16.64
C SER A 7 1.95 7.69 15.36
N LEU A 8 3.00 8.51 15.44
CA LEU A 8 3.53 9.23 14.28
C LEU A 8 4.03 8.28 13.18
N LEU A 9 4.65 7.16 13.56
CA LEU A 9 5.07 6.13 12.60
C LEU A 9 3.86 5.45 11.92
N LEU A 10 2.79 5.14 12.66
CA LEU A 10 1.57 4.57 12.10
C LEU A 10 0.90 5.53 11.11
N VAL A 11 0.76 6.80 11.50
CA VAL A 11 0.18 7.83 10.63
C VAL A 11 1.06 8.04 9.39
N GLY A 12 2.38 8.17 9.57
CA GLY A 12 3.32 8.35 8.46
C GLY A 12 3.32 7.20 7.47
N THR A 13 3.39 5.95 7.97
CA THR A 13 3.35 4.75 7.12
C THR A 13 2.00 4.60 6.42
N GLY A 14 0.89 4.92 7.09
CA GLY A 14 -0.44 4.94 6.49
C GLY A 14 -0.56 5.99 5.39
N ILE A 15 -0.10 7.22 5.59
CA ILE A 15 -0.13 8.28 4.55
C ILE A 15 0.70 7.86 3.33
N VAL A 16 1.90 7.35 3.54
CA VAL A 16 2.79 6.88 2.46
C VAL A 16 2.16 5.71 1.71
N GLY A 17 1.61 4.73 2.42
CA GLY A 17 0.91 3.58 1.84
C GLY A 17 -0.31 3.98 1.03
N LEU A 18 -1.11 4.92 1.56
CA LEU A 18 -2.29 5.46 0.90
C LEU A 18 -1.92 6.19 -0.39
N PHE A 19 -0.92 7.08 -0.33
CA PHE A 19 -0.44 7.82 -1.49
C PHE A 19 0.02 6.89 -2.61
N PHE A 20 0.87 5.90 -2.30
CA PHE A 20 1.36 4.96 -3.32
C PHE A 20 0.25 4.07 -3.88
N SER A 21 -0.70 3.65 -3.05
CA SER A 21 -1.81 2.80 -3.50
C SER A 21 -2.75 3.55 -4.43
N ILE A 22 -3.08 4.81 -4.10
CA ILE A 22 -3.88 5.69 -4.96
C ILE A 22 -3.12 6.01 -6.25
N LYS A 23 -1.84 6.40 -6.15
CA LYS A 23 -1.01 6.70 -7.32
C LYS A 23 -0.96 5.51 -8.29
N ALA A 24 -0.79 4.30 -7.78
CA ALA A 24 -0.80 3.09 -8.60
C ALA A 24 -2.19 2.75 -9.20
N LEU A 25 -3.29 3.15 -8.56
CA LEU A 25 -4.63 2.97 -9.16
C LEU A 25 -4.87 3.94 -10.32
N VAL A 26 -4.48 5.20 -10.12
CA VAL A 26 -4.69 6.31 -11.06
C VAL A 26 -3.74 6.23 -12.26
N ASP A 27 -2.47 5.87 -12.04
CA ASP A 27 -1.44 5.78 -13.08
C ASP A 27 -1.12 4.30 -13.39
N PRO A 28 -1.63 3.77 -14.53
CA PRO A 28 -1.37 2.39 -14.94
C PRO A 28 0.11 2.12 -15.23
N ALA A 29 0.87 3.12 -15.68
CA ALA A 29 2.30 2.97 -15.95
C ALA A 29 3.07 2.82 -14.64
N PHE A 30 2.70 3.58 -13.61
CA PHE A 30 3.24 3.41 -12.27
C PHE A 30 2.94 2.03 -11.68
N ALA A 31 1.70 1.54 -11.82
CA ALA A 31 1.34 0.19 -11.37
C ALA A 31 2.14 -0.89 -12.11
N ARG A 32 2.29 -0.77 -13.44
CA ARG A 32 3.06 -1.73 -14.23
C ARG A 32 4.52 -1.77 -13.79
N LYS A 33 5.15 -0.61 -13.64
CA LYS A 33 6.52 -0.49 -13.12
C LYS A 33 6.65 -1.09 -11.73
N HIS A 34 5.67 -0.85 -10.85
CA HIS A 34 5.66 -1.45 -9.51
C HIS A 34 5.60 -2.98 -9.58
N VAL A 35 4.71 -3.54 -10.39
CA VAL A 35 4.59 -5.00 -10.57
C VAL A 35 5.91 -5.58 -11.10
N GLU A 36 6.52 -4.97 -12.11
CA GLU A 36 7.75 -5.43 -12.75
C GLU A 36 9.01 -5.33 -11.88
N THR A 37 9.06 -4.38 -10.95
CA THR A 37 10.27 -4.13 -10.12
C THR A 37 10.14 -4.69 -8.72
N SER A 38 8.92 -4.83 -8.19
CA SER A 38 8.72 -5.22 -6.80
C SER A 38 9.07 -6.69 -6.55
N PRO A 39 9.90 -6.99 -5.52
CA PRO A 39 10.18 -8.35 -5.11
C PRO A 39 8.94 -9.03 -4.52
N LYS A 40 8.02 -8.26 -3.91
CA LYS A 40 6.77 -8.80 -3.34
C LYS A 40 5.83 -9.37 -4.41
N VAL A 41 5.88 -8.79 -5.61
CA VAL A 41 5.04 -9.21 -6.75
C VAL A 41 5.76 -10.24 -7.63
N TRP A 42 7.03 -10.53 -7.37
CA TRP A 42 7.83 -11.47 -8.16
C TRP A 42 7.20 -12.86 -8.24
N LEU A 43 6.69 -13.38 -7.12
CA LEU A 43 6.06 -14.70 -7.08
C LEU A 43 4.82 -14.76 -7.99
N TRP A 44 3.99 -13.73 -7.94
CA TRP A 44 2.79 -13.60 -8.76
C TRP A 44 3.12 -13.44 -10.25
N ARG A 45 4.14 -12.64 -10.59
CA ARG A 45 4.63 -12.50 -11.95
C ARG A 45 5.17 -13.82 -12.52
N ARG A 46 5.94 -14.56 -11.71
CA ARG A 46 6.53 -15.84 -12.12
C ARG A 46 5.46 -16.89 -12.38
N HIS A 47 4.39 -16.89 -11.59
CA HIS A 47 3.34 -17.92 -11.69
C HIS A 47 2.27 -17.59 -12.74
N PHE A 48 1.84 -16.31 -12.85
CA PHE A 48 0.70 -15.92 -13.68
C PHE A 48 1.07 -15.03 -14.88
N GLY A 49 2.31 -14.56 -14.97
CA GLY A 49 2.74 -13.55 -15.94
C GLY A 49 2.43 -12.12 -15.48
N VAL A 50 3.02 -11.14 -16.17
CA VAL A 50 2.96 -9.71 -15.79
C VAL A 50 1.53 -9.16 -15.90
N GLU A 51 0.78 -9.49 -16.95
CA GLU A 51 -0.57 -8.97 -17.17
C GLU A 51 -1.56 -9.43 -16.09
N LYS A 52 -1.58 -10.73 -15.75
CA LYS A 52 -2.46 -11.23 -14.68
C LYS A 52 -2.04 -10.69 -13.31
N ALA A 53 -0.73 -10.58 -13.05
CA ALA A 53 -0.22 -9.96 -11.83
C ALA A 53 -0.64 -8.48 -11.72
N LEU A 54 -0.63 -7.74 -12.83
CA LEU A 54 -1.09 -6.35 -12.89
C LEU A 54 -2.59 -6.24 -12.60
N ILE A 55 -3.42 -7.10 -13.19
CA ILE A 55 -4.86 -7.12 -12.94
C ILE A 55 -5.15 -7.42 -11.46
N MET A 56 -4.53 -8.46 -10.89
CA MET A 56 -4.69 -8.78 -9.46
C MET A 56 -4.22 -7.64 -8.57
N THR A 57 -3.10 -7.01 -8.92
CA THR A 57 -2.58 -5.86 -8.17
C THR A 57 -3.58 -4.72 -8.15
N ARG A 58 -4.11 -4.32 -9.30
CA ARG A 58 -5.05 -3.20 -9.38
C ARG A 58 -6.42 -3.51 -8.79
N LYS A 59 -6.92 -4.74 -8.91
CA LYS A 59 -8.26 -5.10 -8.43
C LYS A 59 -8.32 -5.57 -6.98
N ILE A 60 -7.23 -6.10 -6.44
CA ILE A 60 -7.21 -6.73 -5.11
C ILE A 60 -6.19 -6.04 -4.21
N PHE A 61 -4.90 -6.03 -4.59
CA PHE A 61 -3.85 -5.58 -3.68
C PHE A 61 -3.85 -4.07 -3.42
N LEU A 62 -4.11 -3.24 -4.44
CA LEU A 62 -4.15 -1.78 -4.24
C LEU A 62 -5.37 -1.34 -3.42
N PRO A 63 -6.61 -1.81 -3.68
CA PRO A 63 -7.75 -1.52 -2.80
C PRO A 63 -7.52 -2.00 -1.36
N LEU A 64 -6.97 -3.20 -1.18
CA LEU A 64 -6.61 -3.71 0.14
C LEU A 64 -5.55 -2.83 0.82
N GLY A 65 -4.54 -2.38 0.06
CA GLY A 65 -3.51 -1.45 0.52
C GLY A 65 -4.09 -0.13 1.00
N ILE A 66 -5.10 0.42 0.32
CA ILE A 66 -5.83 1.61 0.77
C ILE A 66 -6.52 1.36 2.10
N VAL A 67 -7.27 0.26 2.23
CA VAL A 67 -8.01 -0.07 3.47
C VAL A 67 -7.06 -0.22 4.65
N ILE A 68 -5.94 -0.94 4.49
CA ILE A 68 -4.93 -1.10 5.53
C ILE A 68 -4.28 0.24 5.89
N SER A 69 -3.95 1.05 4.88
CA SER A 69 -3.34 2.37 5.09
C SER A 69 -4.25 3.32 5.86
N LEU A 70 -5.55 3.34 5.54
CA LEU A 70 -6.54 4.07 6.30
C LEU A 70 -6.66 3.56 7.74
N GLY A 71 -6.62 2.23 7.93
CA GLY A 71 -6.59 1.62 9.25
C GLY A 71 -5.40 2.09 10.10
N PHE A 72 -4.20 2.16 9.52
CA PHE A 72 -3.01 2.68 10.21
C PHE A 72 -3.11 4.16 10.56
N ILE A 73 -3.67 4.98 9.67
CA ILE A 73 -3.91 6.41 9.97
C ILE A 73 -4.88 6.55 11.14
N ILE A 74 -6.01 5.84 11.09
CA ILE A 74 -7.04 5.91 12.14
C ILE A 74 -6.49 5.43 13.48
N LEU A 75 -5.82 4.26 13.50
CA LEU A 75 -5.21 3.73 14.72
C LEU A 75 -4.11 4.64 15.27
N GLY A 76 -3.29 5.21 14.40
CA GLY A 76 -2.26 6.16 14.79
C GLY A 76 -2.85 7.42 15.42
N ILE A 77 -3.92 7.99 14.84
CA ILE A 77 -4.61 9.15 15.41
C ILE A 77 -5.23 8.80 16.76
N ILE A 78 -5.90 7.65 16.89
CA ILE A 78 -6.50 7.20 18.16
C ILE A 78 -5.43 7.08 19.24
N LEU A 79 -4.30 6.42 18.95
CA LEU A 79 -3.15 6.28 19.85
C LEU A 79 -2.45 7.61 20.18
N PHE A 80 -2.67 8.66 19.39
CA PHE A 80 -2.13 9.99 19.70
C PHE A 80 -3.00 10.75 20.71
N VAL A 81 -4.31 10.48 20.68
CA VAL A 81 -5.33 11.25 21.41
C VAL A 81 -5.67 10.62 22.76
N ILE A 82 -5.66 9.29 22.83
CA ILE A 82 -5.89 8.52 24.07
C ILE A 82 -4.58 8.38 24.83
#